data_AF-A0A5E4IGM2-F1
#
_entry.id   AF-A0A5E4IGM2-F1
#
_cell.length_a   1.000
_cell.length_b   1.000
_cell.length_c   1.000
_cell.angle_alpha   90.00
_cell.angle_beta   90.00
_cell.angle_gamma   90.00
#
_symmetry.space_group_name_H-M   'P 1'
#
loop_
_entity.id
_entity.type
_entity.pdbx_description
1 polymer ?
#
loop_
_entity_poly.entity_id
_entity_poly.type
_entity_poly.pdbx_seq_one_letter_code
_entity_poly.pdbx_strand_id
1 'polypeptide(L)'
;MIYVEVWKEDLVATIRTEVRNPPGMLFGSTSPLLKPFMKKLEELLPAEKRGRGDSYTLSMLYSHIGSVHGDENLIRIESDEKAVVITREELATMIGDRYPSMDHHRLNLPGLLFLQSSPGFQAAVVSKMKREHDLRFPDGRRTLRYIFHMTVTSIDAYKEGIKIGLDLDRLPKMAGALGAQD
;
A
#
# COMPACT_ATOMS: atom_id res chain seq x y z
N MET A 1 3.47 -7.41 16.38
CA MET A 1 2.85 -6.34 15.54
C MET A 1 3.28 -4.96 16.01
N ILE A 2 3.60 -4.06 15.08
CA ILE A 2 3.93 -2.65 15.32
C ILE A 2 3.06 -1.77 14.40
N TYR A 3 2.93 -0.49 14.75
CA TYR A 3 2.24 0.50 13.93
C TYR A 3 3.16 1.65 13.56
N VAL A 4 3.16 2.02 12.29
CA VAL A 4 3.89 3.18 11.78
C VAL A 4 2.85 4.20 11.31
N GLU A 5 2.82 5.35 11.97
CA GLU A 5 1.94 6.46 11.63
C GLU A 5 2.74 7.53 10.92
N VAL A 6 2.43 7.77 9.65
CA VAL A 6 3.07 8.80 8.84
C VAL A 6 2.09 9.95 8.63
N TRP A 7 2.33 11.04 9.36
CA TRP A 7 1.52 12.23 9.28
C TRP A 7 1.94 13.08 8.09
N LYS A 8 1.08 14.01 7.67
CA LYS A 8 1.37 14.93 6.57
C LYS A 8 2.70 15.67 6.74
N GLU A 9 3.06 16.04 7.97
CA GLU A 9 4.30 16.72 8.32
C GLU A 9 5.54 15.83 8.08
N ASP A 10 5.46 14.55 8.42
CA ASP A 10 6.52 13.58 8.15
C ASP A 10 6.77 13.44 6.65
N LEU A 11 5.69 13.47 5.86
CA LEU A 11 5.74 13.36 4.40
C LEU A 11 6.37 14.60 3.79
N VAL A 12 5.99 15.80 4.24
CA VAL A 12 6.61 17.05 3.77
C VAL A 12 8.10 17.08 4.11
N ALA A 13 8.47 16.69 5.32
CA ALA A 13 9.87 16.63 5.75
C ALA A 13 10.70 15.64 4.91
N THR A 14 10.11 14.51 4.52
CA THR A 14 10.80 13.44 3.79
C THR A 14 10.83 13.67 2.28
N ILE A 15 9.70 14.10 1.70
CA ILE A 15 9.47 14.19 0.24
C ILE A 15 9.80 15.59 -0.28
N ARG A 16 9.95 16.58 0.61
CA ARG A 16 10.27 17.98 0.30
C ARG A 16 9.30 18.62 -0.70
N THR A 17 8.06 18.13 -0.73
CA THR A 17 6.96 18.60 -1.58
C THR A 17 5.69 18.71 -0.74
N GLU A 18 4.81 19.66 -1.07
CA GLU A 18 3.50 19.78 -0.44
C GLU A 18 2.67 18.50 -0.67
N VAL A 19 2.22 17.86 0.42
CA VAL A 19 1.32 16.72 0.35
C VAL A 19 -0.11 17.18 0.57
N ARG A 20 -0.90 17.23 -0.50
CA ARG A 20 -2.30 17.68 -0.45
C ARG A 20 -3.28 16.58 -0.05
N ASN A 21 -3.00 15.33 -0.43
CA ASN A 21 -3.87 14.19 -0.20
C ASN A 21 -3.03 12.96 0.20
N PRO A 22 -2.86 12.68 1.51
CA PRO A 22 -2.13 11.50 1.95
C PRO A 22 -2.72 10.18 1.41
N PRO A 23 -4.04 9.89 1.50
CA PRO A 23 -4.63 8.69 0.90
C PRO A 23 -4.27 8.48 -0.57
N GLY A 24 -4.24 9.57 -1.33
CA GLY A 24 -3.83 9.60 -2.73
C GLY A 24 -2.45 9.00 -3.00
N MET A 25 -1.53 9.05 -2.03
CA MET A 25 -0.17 8.55 -2.18
C MET A 25 -0.09 7.03 -2.35
N LEU A 26 -1.13 6.29 -1.96
CA LEU A 26 -1.26 4.85 -2.20
C LEU A 26 -1.46 4.52 -3.70
N PHE A 27 -1.81 5.52 -4.52
CA PHE A 27 -2.08 5.39 -5.96
C PHE A 27 -0.98 6.01 -6.83
N GLY A 28 0.14 6.42 -6.23
CA GLY A 28 1.22 7.16 -6.90
C GLY A 28 2.09 6.34 -7.88
N SER A 29 1.87 5.03 -8.04
CA SER A 29 2.56 4.23 -9.05
C SER A 29 1.64 3.31 -9.84
N THR A 30 2.06 2.95 -11.05
CA THR A 30 1.42 1.94 -11.89
C THR A 30 1.79 0.55 -11.39
N SER A 31 1.01 0.01 -10.45
CA SER A 31 1.22 -1.35 -9.93
C SER A 31 0.22 -2.35 -10.54
N PRO A 32 0.63 -3.62 -10.68
CA PRO A 32 -0.24 -4.69 -11.16
C PRO A 32 -1.41 -5.01 -10.22
N LEU A 33 -1.42 -4.57 -8.95
CA LEU A 33 -2.53 -4.86 -8.03
C LEU A 33 -3.84 -4.19 -8.49
N LEU A 34 -3.81 -2.88 -8.72
CA LEU A 34 -5.04 -2.13 -9.02
C LEU A 34 -5.41 -2.15 -10.50
N LYS A 35 -4.47 -2.50 -11.39
CA LYS A 35 -4.71 -2.54 -12.84
C LYS A 35 -5.92 -3.41 -13.24
N PRO A 36 -6.15 -4.60 -12.66
CA PRO A 36 -7.36 -5.39 -12.92
C PRO A 36 -8.66 -4.72 -12.45
N PHE A 37 -8.58 -3.81 -11.47
CA PHE A 37 -9.74 -3.16 -10.86
C PHE A 37 -9.99 -1.74 -11.37
N MET A 38 -9.29 -1.28 -12.42
CA MET A 38 -9.38 0.12 -12.87
C MET A 38 -10.80 0.57 -13.20
N LYS A 39 -11.62 -0.28 -13.82
CA LYS A 39 -13.04 0.02 -14.08
C LYS A 39 -13.84 0.27 -12.80
N LYS A 40 -13.58 -0.53 -11.75
CA LYS A 40 -14.22 -0.39 -10.44
C LYS A 40 -13.76 0.91 -9.77
N LEU A 41 -12.44 1.17 -9.78
CA LEU A 41 -11.85 2.38 -9.20
C LEU A 41 -12.30 3.67 -9.90
N GLU A 42 -12.57 3.61 -11.21
CA GLU A 42 -13.10 4.73 -11.97
C GLU A 42 -14.47 5.19 -11.47
N GLU A 43 -15.24 4.32 -10.82
CA GLU A 43 -16.54 4.68 -10.24
C GLU A 43 -16.41 5.75 -9.15
N LEU A 44 -15.26 5.82 -8.46
CA LEU A 44 -14.94 6.81 -7.42
C LEU A 44 -14.79 8.23 -8.00
N LEU A 45 -14.57 8.35 -9.31
CA LEU A 45 -14.41 9.63 -9.98
C LEU A 45 -15.78 10.25 -10.32
N PRO A 46 -15.87 11.58 -10.38
CA PRO A 46 -17.02 12.29 -10.96
C PRO A 46 -17.32 11.79 -12.37
N ALA A 47 -18.60 11.81 -12.77
CA ALA A 47 -19.05 11.24 -14.04
C ALA A 47 -18.32 11.87 -15.25
N GLU A 48 -17.98 13.15 -15.19
CA GLU A 48 -17.31 13.90 -16.27
C GLU A 48 -15.84 13.52 -16.45
N LYS A 49 -15.28 12.78 -15.47
CA LYS A 49 -13.87 12.37 -15.41
C LYS A 49 -13.65 10.89 -15.70
N ARG A 50 -14.72 10.14 -15.99
CA ARG A 50 -14.65 8.72 -16.39
C ARG A 50 -14.40 8.58 -17.90
N GLY A 51 -14.00 7.38 -18.33
CA GLY A 51 -13.72 6.99 -19.71
C GLY A 51 -12.38 7.49 -20.27
N ARG A 52 -11.49 8.02 -19.43
CA ARG A 52 -10.24 8.68 -19.87
C ARG A 52 -8.99 7.80 -19.78
N GLY A 53 -9.17 6.53 -19.43
CA GLY A 53 -8.13 5.51 -19.38
C GLY A 53 -7.44 5.36 -18.02
N ASP A 54 -6.68 4.28 -17.86
CA ASP A 54 -6.11 3.84 -16.60
C ASP A 54 -5.15 4.88 -15.98
N SER A 55 -4.24 5.43 -16.79
CA SER A 55 -3.25 6.42 -16.31
C SER A 55 -3.92 7.70 -15.80
N TYR A 56 -4.98 8.15 -16.48
CA TYR A 56 -5.77 9.29 -16.02
C TYR A 56 -6.48 8.95 -14.72
N THR A 57 -7.10 7.77 -14.64
CA THR A 57 -7.81 7.32 -13.45
C THR A 57 -6.89 7.27 -12.23
N LEU A 58 -5.69 6.67 -12.34
CA LEU A 58 -4.71 6.65 -11.25
C LEU A 58 -4.29 8.06 -10.79
N SER A 59 -4.05 8.97 -11.74
CA SER A 59 -3.72 10.36 -11.44
C SER A 59 -4.87 11.08 -10.72
N MET A 60 -6.11 10.82 -11.12
CA MET A 60 -7.28 11.39 -10.47
C MET A 60 -7.51 10.81 -9.07
N LEU A 61 -7.32 9.50 -8.88
CA LEU A 61 -7.40 8.85 -7.57
C LEU A 61 -6.39 9.46 -6.58
N TYR A 62 -5.19 9.82 -7.05
CA TYR A 62 -4.21 10.53 -6.24
C TYR A 62 -4.77 11.84 -5.62
N SER A 63 -5.77 12.47 -6.26
CA SER A 63 -6.33 13.74 -5.79
C SER A 63 -7.73 13.63 -5.18
N HIS A 64 -8.54 12.61 -5.53
CA HIS A 64 -9.98 12.54 -5.21
C HIS A 64 -10.35 11.55 -4.11
N ILE A 65 -9.40 10.75 -3.62
CA ILE A 65 -9.68 9.80 -2.55
C ILE A 65 -9.66 10.50 -1.19
N GLY A 66 -10.68 10.24 -0.38
CA GLY A 66 -10.84 10.76 0.98
C GLY A 66 -10.31 9.80 2.05
N SER A 67 -10.47 8.49 1.85
CA SER A 67 -9.96 7.47 2.76
C SER A 67 -9.59 6.16 2.03
N VAL A 68 -8.66 5.41 2.63
CA VAL A 68 -8.38 4.02 2.24
C VAL A 68 -8.24 3.18 3.50
N HIS A 69 -8.94 2.06 3.52
CA HIS A 69 -8.75 1.00 4.51
C HIS A 69 -8.32 -0.26 3.78
N GLY A 70 -7.29 -0.94 4.26
CA GLY A 70 -6.84 -2.21 3.73
C GLY A 70 -6.49 -3.15 4.87
N ASP A 71 -7.01 -4.36 4.84
CA ASP A 71 -6.67 -5.46 5.73
C ASP A 71 -6.50 -6.75 4.92
N GLU A 72 -6.30 -7.87 5.60
CA GLU A 72 -6.06 -9.15 4.93
C GLU A 72 -7.24 -9.65 4.07
N ASN A 73 -8.44 -9.12 4.28
CA ASN A 73 -9.66 -9.56 3.62
C ASN A 73 -10.09 -8.63 2.50
N LEU A 74 -9.87 -7.32 2.64
CA LEU A 74 -10.32 -6.35 1.66
C LEU A 74 -9.49 -5.07 1.62
N ILE A 75 -9.66 -4.34 0.52
CA ILE A 75 -9.27 -2.93 0.36
C ILE A 75 -10.53 -2.13 0.07
N ARG A 76 -10.88 -1.21 0.95
CA ARG A 76 -11.96 -0.25 0.80
C ARG A 76 -11.39 1.13 0.51
N ILE A 77 -11.86 1.76 -0.55
CA ILE A 77 -11.40 3.08 -1.01
C ILE A 77 -12.63 3.96 -1.11
N GLU A 78 -12.58 5.13 -0.49
CA GLU A 78 -13.71 6.05 -0.46
C GLU A 78 -13.32 7.41 -1.07
N SER A 79 -14.20 7.93 -1.91
CA SER A 79 -14.27 9.36 -2.25
C SER A 79 -15.43 10.00 -1.49
N ASP A 80 -15.62 11.31 -1.65
CA ASP A 80 -16.64 12.06 -0.90
C ASP A 80 -18.06 11.50 -1.06
N GLU A 81 -18.37 10.86 -2.20
CA GLU A 81 -19.72 10.38 -2.54
C GLU A 81 -19.83 8.87 -2.68
N LYS A 82 -18.71 8.14 -2.75
CA LYS A 82 -18.70 6.75 -3.19
C LYS A 82 -17.64 5.92 -2.49
N ALA A 83 -17.89 4.61 -2.42
CA ALA A 83 -16.94 3.64 -1.91
C ALA A 83 -16.82 2.46 -2.86
N VAL A 84 -15.60 1.98 -3.03
CA VAL A 84 -15.26 0.77 -3.78
C VAL A 84 -14.58 -0.19 -2.83
N VAL A 85 -14.99 -1.45 -2.86
CA VAL A 85 -14.36 -2.53 -2.09
C VAL A 85 -13.72 -3.50 -3.06
N ILE A 86 -12.48 -3.88 -2.82
CA ILE A 86 -11.76 -4.95 -3.50
C ILE A 86 -11.55 -6.05 -2.47
N THR A 87 -12.16 -7.20 -2.67
CA THR A 87 -12.01 -8.34 -1.76
C THR A 87 -10.80 -9.20 -2.12
N ARG A 88 -10.32 -9.99 -1.16
CA ARG A 88 -9.27 -10.98 -1.38
C ARG A 88 -9.71 -12.02 -2.38
N GLU A 89 -10.97 -12.43 -2.32
CA GLU A 89 -11.58 -13.41 -3.22
C GLU A 89 -11.58 -12.90 -4.66
N GLU A 90 -12.00 -11.65 -4.90
CA GLU A 90 -11.96 -11.04 -6.23
C GLU A 90 -10.54 -11.01 -6.81
N LEU A 91 -9.54 -10.65 -6.00
CA LEU A 91 -8.14 -10.68 -6.44
C LEU A 91 -7.67 -12.12 -6.70
N ALA A 92 -7.99 -13.07 -5.82
CA ALA A 92 -7.61 -14.46 -5.96
C ALA A 92 -8.17 -15.07 -7.24
N THR A 93 -9.44 -14.83 -7.56
CA THR A 93 -10.05 -15.28 -8.82
C THR A 93 -9.29 -14.71 -10.02
N MET A 94 -9.03 -13.40 -10.05
CA MET A 94 -8.32 -12.80 -11.19
C MET A 94 -6.88 -13.26 -11.36
N ILE A 95 -6.17 -13.52 -10.25
CA ILE A 95 -4.82 -14.09 -10.32
C ILE A 95 -4.89 -15.57 -10.73
N GLY A 96 -5.90 -16.33 -10.30
CA GLY A 96 -6.12 -17.71 -10.75
C GLY A 96 -6.38 -17.81 -12.24
N ASP A 97 -7.20 -16.92 -12.78
CA ASP A 97 -7.48 -16.87 -14.21
C ASP A 97 -6.25 -16.53 -15.04
N ARG A 98 -5.39 -15.62 -14.55
CA ARG A 98 -4.21 -15.15 -15.29
C ARG A 98 -2.95 -15.98 -15.05
N TYR A 99 -2.81 -16.56 -13.87
CA TYR A 99 -1.63 -17.26 -13.39
C TYR A 99 -2.05 -18.49 -12.57
N PRO A 100 -2.52 -19.56 -13.22
CA PRO A 100 -3.08 -20.74 -12.54
C PRO A 100 -2.09 -21.49 -11.63
N SER A 101 -0.78 -21.24 -11.79
CA SER A 101 0.30 -21.86 -11.01
C SER A 101 0.75 -21.03 -9.80
N MET A 102 0.18 -19.85 -9.57
CA MET A 102 0.48 -19.02 -8.40
C MET A 102 -0.37 -19.42 -7.21
N ASP A 103 0.26 -19.55 -6.04
CA ASP A 103 -0.45 -19.78 -4.78
C ASP A 103 -1.17 -18.50 -4.30
N HIS A 104 -2.46 -18.36 -4.66
CA HIS A 104 -3.29 -17.20 -4.31
C HIS A 104 -3.48 -17.02 -2.78
N HIS A 105 -3.26 -18.08 -2.00
CA HIS A 105 -3.32 -18.02 -0.54
C HIS A 105 -2.25 -17.10 0.06
N ARG A 106 -1.20 -16.74 -0.71
CA ARG A 106 -0.13 -15.81 -0.30
C ARG A 106 -0.40 -14.35 -0.65
N LEU A 107 -1.57 -14.02 -1.20
CA LEU A 107 -1.92 -12.65 -1.53
C LEU A 107 -2.12 -11.81 -0.27
N ASN A 108 -1.09 -11.03 0.08
CA ASN A 108 -1.19 -9.99 1.09
C ASN A 108 -1.69 -8.69 0.46
N LEU A 109 -3.01 -8.45 0.51
CA LEU A 109 -3.66 -7.26 -0.04
C LEU A 109 -3.03 -5.94 0.44
N PRO A 110 -2.92 -5.66 1.75
CA PRO A 110 -2.38 -4.39 2.24
C PRO A 110 -0.89 -4.29 1.93
N GLY A 111 -0.14 -5.40 1.93
CA GLY A 111 1.23 -5.42 1.40
C GLY A 111 1.32 -5.03 -0.08
N LEU A 112 0.44 -5.55 -0.93
CA LEU A 112 0.40 -5.20 -2.36
C LEU A 112 0.00 -3.75 -2.59
N LEU A 113 -0.95 -3.24 -1.78
CA LEU A 113 -1.37 -1.83 -1.81
C LEU A 113 -0.21 -0.93 -1.38
N PHE A 114 0.52 -1.30 -0.33
CA PHE A 114 1.72 -0.59 0.09
C PHE A 114 2.76 -0.52 -1.03
N LEU A 115 3.02 -1.64 -1.73
CA LEU A 115 4.00 -1.66 -2.82
C LEU A 115 3.63 -0.74 -3.99
N GLN A 116 2.34 -0.43 -4.16
CA GLN A 116 1.85 0.51 -5.16
C GLN A 116 2.03 1.98 -4.75
N SER A 117 2.22 2.26 -3.47
CA SER A 117 2.38 3.64 -3.00
C SER A 117 3.58 4.35 -3.63
N SER A 118 3.60 5.68 -3.54
CA SER A 118 4.69 6.48 -4.09
C SER A 118 6.04 6.14 -3.42
N PRO A 119 7.16 6.22 -4.16
CA PRO A 119 8.49 5.97 -3.59
C PRO A 119 8.82 6.87 -2.38
N GLY A 120 8.33 8.12 -2.40
CA GLY A 120 8.50 9.05 -1.29
C GLY A 120 7.79 8.58 -0.02
N PHE A 121 6.57 8.02 -0.15
CA PHE A 121 5.87 7.44 1.00
C PHE A 121 6.62 6.23 1.57
N GLN A 122 7.06 5.31 0.69
CA GLN A 122 7.83 4.14 1.12
C GLN A 122 9.11 4.54 1.88
N ALA A 123 9.80 5.59 1.41
CA ALA A 123 10.97 6.13 2.08
C ALA A 123 10.65 6.75 3.46
N ALA A 124 9.55 7.49 3.57
CA ALA A 124 9.10 8.06 4.85
C ALA A 124 8.79 6.95 5.88
N VAL A 125 8.12 5.89 5.45
CA VAL A 125 7.81 4.73 6.30
C VAL A 125 9.08 4.04 6.78
N VAL A 126 10.04 3.75 5.87
CA VAL A 126 11.35 3.19 6.25
C VAL A 126 12.07 4.09 7.25
N SER A 127 12.02 5.41 7.05
CA SER A 127 12.65 6.38 7.95
C SER A 127 12.02 6.36 9.35
N LYS A 128 10.67 6.35 9.45
CA LYS A 128 9.98 6.24 10.75
C LYS A 128 10.25 4.90 11.42
N MET A 129 10.25 3.80 10.68
CA MET A 129 10.60 2.47 11.22
C MET A 129 12.00 2.44 11.85
N LYS A 130 12.99 3.06 11.19
CA LYS A 130 14.36 3.18 11.73
C LYS A 130 14.40 4.05 12.98
N ARG A 131 13.67 5.18 12.99
CA ARG A 131 13.72 6.19 14.05
C ARG A 131 12.93 5.81 15.30
N GLU A 132 11.75 5.20 15.13
CA GLU A 132 10.77 4.99 16.22
C GLU A 132 10.73 3.55 16.72
N HIS A 133 11.20 2.59 15.92
CA HIS A 133 11.18 1.17 16.27
C HIS A 133 12.57 0.50 16.23
N ASP A 134 13.64 1.26 15.95
CA ASP A 134 15.03 0.77 15.77
C ASP A 134 15.14 -0.40 14.77
N LEU A 135 14.27 -0.43 13.77
CA LEU A 135 14.24 -1.50 12.77
C LEU A 135 15.20 -1.19 11.63
N ARG A 136 16.19 -2.08 11.45
CA ARG A 136 17.13 -2.03 10.33
C ARG A 136 16.83 -3.14 9.35
N PHE A 137 16.36 -2.77 8.16
CA PHE A 137 16.22 -3.70 7.04
C PHE A 137 17.46 -3.68 6.14
N PRO A 138 17.79 -4.80 5.49
CA PRO A 138 18.82 -4.83 4.48
C PRO A 138 18.54 -3.82 3.37
N ASP A 139 19.59 -3.18 2.88
CA ASP A 139 19.49 -2.30 1.72
C ASP A 139 19.12 -3.11 0.47
N GLY A 140 18.35 -2.49 -0.43
CA GLY A 140 17.96 -3.09 -1.70
C GLY A 140 16.46 -3.09 -1.95
N ARG A 141 16.08 -2.56 -3.12
CA ARG A 141 14.67 -2.38 -3.50
C ARG A 141 13.86 -3.69 -3.51
N ARG A 142 14.47 -4.79 -3.95
CA ARG A 142 13.79 -6.10 -4.02
C ARG A 142 13.53 -6.66 -2.62
N THR A 143 14.50 -6.55 -1.73
CA THR A 143 14.41 -7.03 -0.35
C THR A 143 13.37 -6.24 0.43
N LEU A 144 13.39 -4.90 0.35
CA LEU A 144 12.37 -4.06 0.98
C LEU A 144 10.96 -4.36 0.45
N ARG A 145 10.81 -4.55 -0.87
CA ARG A 145 9.51 -4.94 -1.46
C ARG A 145 9.01 -6.27 -0.90
N TYR A 146 9.88 -7.26 -0.78
CA TYR A 146 9.54 -8.54 -0.18
C TYR A 146 9.12 -8.38 1.28
N ILE A 147 9.90 -7.64 2.08
CA ILE A 147 9.61 -7.38 3.48
C ILE A 147 8.23 -6.74 3.63
N PHE A 148 7.99 -5.60 2.96
CA PHE A 148 6.71 -4.91 3.07
C PHE A 148 5.53 -5.74 2.56
N HIS A 149 5.72 -6.48 1.47
CA HIS A 149 4.68 -7.39 1.00
C HIS A 149 4.35 -8.50 2.01
N MET A 150 5.31 -8.95 2.81
CA MET A 150 5.06 -9.98 3.82
C MET A 150 4.49 -9.39 5.11
N THR A 151 5.02 -8.25 5.56
CA THR A 151 4.79 -7.76 6.92
C THR A 151 3.61 -6.83 7.05
N VAL A 152 3.26 -6.06 6.02
CA VAL A 152 2.15 -5.09 6.14
C VAL A 152 0.83 -5.86 6.28
N THR A 153 0.14 -5.70 7.40
CA THR A 153 -1.12 -6.40 7.72
C THR A 153 -2.33 -5.48 7.66
N SER A 154 -2.13 -4.17 7.79
CA SER A 154 -3.20 -3.18 7.61
C SER A 154 -2.67 -1.84 7.10
N ILE A 155 -3.54 -1.09 6.43
CA ILE A 155 -3.33 0.29 6.02
C ILE A 155 -4.62 1.07 6.31
N ASP A 156 -4.51 2.14 7.07
CA ASP A 156 -5.59 3.10 7.29
C ASP A 156 -5.08 4.48 6.88
N ALA A 157 -5.66 5.05 5.82
CA ALA A 157 -5.28 6.35 5.29
C ALA A 157 -6.46 7.32 5.35
N TYR A 158 -6.20 8.50 5.91
CA TYR A 158 -7.16 9.60 6.03
C TYR A 158 -6.46 10.93 5.72
N LYS A 159 -7.22 12.03 5.73
CA LYS A 159 -6.72 13.38 5.39
C LYS A 159 -5.48 13.82 6.17
N GLU A 160 -5.34 13.37 7.42
CA GLU A 160 -4.24 13.76 8.31
C GLU A 160 -2.98 12.90 8.13
N GLY A 161 -3.10 11.67 7.64
CA GLY A 161 -1.97 10.76 7.57
C GLY A 161 -2.35 9.32 7.23
N ILE A 162 -1.34 8.45 7.29
CA ILE A 162 -1.45 7.03 6.98
C ILE A 162 -0.87 6.21 8.11
N LYS A 163 -1.68 5.31 8.67
CA LYS A 163 -1.28 4.31 9.65
C LYS A 163 -1.09 2.97 8.98
N ILE A 164 0.04 2.32 9.25
CA ILE A 164 0.39 1.02 8.69
C ILE A 164 0.62 0.04 9.84
N GLY A 165 -0.12 -1.06 9.84
CA GLY A 165 0.16 -2.20 10.71
C GLY A 165 1.21 -3.10 10.07
N LEU A 166 2.25 -3.46 10.82
CA LEU A 166 3.26 -4.42 10.40
C LEU A 166 3.39 -5.57 11.39
N ASP A 167 3.35 -6.79 10.88
CA ASP A 167 3.67 -8.00 11.61
C ASP A 167 5.01 -8.58 11.12
N LEU A 168 6.07 -8.34 11.91
CA LEU A 168 7.42 -8.79 11.61
C LEU A 168 7.59 -10.30 11.79
N ASP A 169 6.71 -10.96 12.55
CA ASP A 169 6.74 -12.40 12.75
C ASP A 169 6.39 -13.18 11.47
N ARG A 170 5.82 -12.48 10.46
CA ARG A 170 5.56 -13.02 9.11
C ARG A 170 6.81 -13.13 8.25
N LEU A 171 7.91 -12.50 8.64
CA LEU A 171 9.18 -12.69 7.93
C LEU A 171 9.67 -14.12 8.18
N PRO A 172 10.26 -14.78 7.18
CA PRO A 172 10.93 -16.04 7.41
C PRO A 172 11.95 -15.85 8.54
N LYS A 173 11.81 -16.61 9.63
CA LYS A 173 12.85 -16.67 10.65
C LYS A 173 14.10 -17.13 9.93
N MET A 174 15.09 -16.25 9.81
CA MET A 174 16.38 -16.62 9.22
C MET A 174 16.95 -17.72 10.11
N ALA A 175 16.90 -18.96 9.63
CA ALA A 175 17.67 -20.04 10.20
C ALA A 175 19.15 -19.66 10.06
N GLY A 176 19.74 -19.13 11.14
CA GLY A 176 21.19 -18.93 11.25
C GLY A 176 21.74 -17.50 11.16
N ALA A 177 20.99 -16.43 11.42
CA ALA A 177 21.55 -15.07 11.40
C ALA A 177 21.07 -14.14 12.53
N LEU A 178 20.99 -14.66 13.75
CA LEU A 178 21.26 -13.89 14.97
C LEU A 178 22.21 -14.76 15.79
N GLY A 179 23.44 -14.87 15.28
CA GLY A 179 24.55 -15.37 16.08
C GLY A 179 24.73 -14.42 17.25
N ALA A 180 24.70 -14.98 18.46
CA ALA A 180 25.17 -14.33 19.66
C ALA A 180 26.49 -13.61 19.38
N GLN A 181 26.55 -12.32 19.69
CA GLN A 181 27.83 -11.73 20.06
C GLN A 181 28.03 -12.10 21.53
N ASP A 182 28.86 -13.12 21.75
CA ASP A 182 29.67 -13.19 22.96
C ASP A 182 30.75 -12.09 22.92
#